data_AF-A0ABD1RE07-F1
#
_entry.id   AF-A0ABD1RE07-F1
#
_cell.length_a   1.000
_cell.length_b   1.000
_cell.length_c   1.000
_cell.angle_alpha   90.00
_cell.angle_beta   90.00
_cell.angle_gamma   90.00
#
_symmetry.space_group_name_H-M   'P 1'
#
loop_
_entity.id
_entity.type
_entity.pdbx_description
1 polymer ?
#
loop_
_entity_poly.entity_id
_entity_poly.type
_entity_poly.pdbx_seq_one_letter_code
_entity_poly.pdbx_strand_id
1 'polypeptide(L)'
;MFTPRIINSYYDITTDDIHPLPSIQDMGEVARFLYGQDDAWPLPGRDFEHSKLTDSLLILNVFASHNIDPTRHRTTINDARARLLYHLAHGRKMDLENYIYTLISMLGFQTDKRHTAIFPALISGICEERGFRSHQQSP
;
A
#
# COMPACT_ATOMS: atom_id res chain seq x y z
N MET A 1 23.03 -2.82 4.47
CA MET A 1 21.90 -2.72 5.43
C MET A 1 20.78 -2.17 4.62
N PHE A 2 19.75 -2.98 4.36
CA PHE A 2 18.50 -2.56 3.75
C PHE A 2 17.83 -1.62 4.75
N THR A 3 18.42 -0.43 4.84
CA THR A 3 17.81 0.73 5.43
C THR A 3 16.76 1.10 4.41
N PRO A 4 15.50 1.17 4.83
CA PRO A 4 14.41 1.15 3.87
C PRO A 4 14.45 2.39 2.91
N ARG A 5 15.31 3.39 3.23
CA ARG A 5 15.90 4.46 2.39
C ARG A 5 16.25 4.12 0.93
N ILE A 6 16.59 2.88 0.57
CA ILE A 6 16.93 2.50 -0.83
C ILE A 6 15.76 2.71 -1.79
N ILE A 7 14.51 2.43 -1.36
CA ILE A 7 13.33 2.60 -2.21
C ILE A 7 13.08 4.09 -2.47
N ASN A 8 13.07 4.89 -1.41
CA ASN A 8 12.90 6.34 -1.53
C ASN A 8 14.05 6.99 -2.33
N SER A 9 15.29 6.50 -2.17
CA SER A 9 16.44 6.98 -2.96
C SER A 9 16.34 6.61 -4.45
N TYR A 10 15.79 5.45 -4.80
CA TYR A 10 15.58 5.07 -6.20
C TYR A 10 14.56 5.98 -6.91
N TYR A 11 13.59 6.50 -6.17
CA TYR A 11 12.56 7.40 -6.69
C TYR A 11 12.83 8.89 -6.39
N ASP A 12 14.03 9.25 -5.92
CA ASP A 12 14.41 10.61 -5.52
C ASP A 12 13.40 11.27 -4.54
N ILE A 13 12.86 10.47 -3.61
CA ILE A 13 11.98 10.91 -2.53
C ILE A 13 12.84 11.28 -1.31
N THR A 14 12.83 12.55 -0.94
CA THR A 14 13.44 13.03 0.30
C THR A 14 12.43 12.92 1.44
N THR A 15 12.90 12.77 2.69
CA THR A 15 12.02 12.68 3.87
C THR A 15 11.19 13.94 4.10
N ASP A 16 11.68 15.09 3.64
CA ASP A 16 11.01 16.39 3.80
C ASP A 16 9.81 16.53 2.85
N ASP A 17 9.81 15.75 1.76
CA ASP A 17 8.72 15.73 0.77
C ASP A 17 7.62 14.71 1.13
N ILE A 18 7.82 13.89 2.16
CA ILE A 18 6.89 12.82 2.52
C ILE A 18 5.67 13.40 3.23
N HIS A 19 4.49 13.14 2.67
CA HIS A 19 3.24 13.31 3.36
C HIS A 19 2.82 11.97 4.01
N PRO A 20 2.60 11.94 5.34
CA PRO A 20 2.11 10.73 5.99
C PRO A 20 0.71 10.39 5.47
N LEU A 21 0.36 9.09 5.48
CA LEU A 21 -1.04 8.68 5.25
C LEU A 21 -1.96 9.47 6.18
N PRO A 22 -3.15 9.95 5.71
CA PRO A 22 -4.08 10.71 6.55
C PRO A 22 -4.39 9.89 7.80
N SER A 23 -4.66 10.54 8.94
CA SER A 23 -4.96 9.84 10.18
C SER A 23 -6.35 9.20 10.16
N ILE A 24 -6.70 8.39 11.18
CA ILE A 24 -8.07 7.86 11.33
C ILE A 24 -9.09 9.00 11.47
N GLN A 25 -8.69 10.14 12.03
CA GLN A 25 -9.55 11.29 12.24
C GLN A 25 -9.87 12.02 10.92
N ASP A 26 -9.00 11.91 9.91
CA ASP A 26 -9.15 12.53 8.59
C ASP A 26 -9.99 11.67 7.61
N MET A 27 -10.45 10.49 8.05
CA MET A 27 -11.14 9.54 7.18
C MET A 27 -12.46 10.08 6.61
N GLY A 28 -13.10 11.05 7.28
CA GLY A 28 -14.29 11.72 6.74
C GLY A 28 -13.99 12.55 5.48
N GLU A 29 -12.84 13.25 5.47
CA GLU A 29 -12.39 13.99 4.27
C GLU A 29 -12.01 13.03 3.14
N VAL A 30 -11.25 11.98 3.47
CA VAL A 30 -10.87 10.94 2.51
C VAL A 30 -12.10 10.29 1.88
N ALA A 31 -13.12 9.97 2.69
CA ALA A 31 -14.37 9.39 2.24
C ALA A 31 -15.13 10.32 1.29
N ARG A 32 -15.30 11.59 1.68
CA ARG A 32 -15.95 12.62 0.86
C ARG A 32 -15.24 12.77 -0.48
N PHE A 33 -13.91 12.80 -0.47
CA PHE A 33 -13.11 12.91 -1.70
C PHE A 33 -13.31 11.69 -2.61
N LEU A 34 -13.28 10.48 -2.06
CA LEU A 34 -13.31 9.25 -2.86
C LEU A 34 -14.71 8.88 -3.38
N TYR A 35 -15.76 9.18 -2.60
CA TYR A 35 -17.12 8.71 -2.87
C TYR A 35 -18.13 9.84 -3.08
N GLY A 36 -17.75 11.10 -2.90
CA GLY A 36 -18.60 12.25 -3.19
C GLY A 36 -19.83 12.41 -2.29
N GLN A 37 -19.86 11.77 -1.11
CA GLN A 37 -20.96 11.91 -0.15
C GLN A 37 -20.44 12.21 1.27
N ASP A 38 -21.18 13.06 1.99
CA ASP A 38 -20.84 13.50 3.35
C ASP A 38 -20.95 12.40 4.41
N ASP A 39 -21.74 11.35 4.15
CA ASP A 39 -22.05 10.28 5.10
C ASP A 39 -21.34 8.95 4.74
N ALA A 40 -20.42 8.98 3.77
CA ALA A 40 -19.89 7.80 3.11
C ALA A 40 -18.61 7.23 3.75
N TRP A 41 -18.45 7.25 5.07
CA TRP A 41 -17.62 6.22 5.70
C TRP A 41 -18.46 5.47 6.72
N PRO A 42 -18.60 4.13 6.63
CA PRO A 42 -19.30 3.43 7.66
C PRO A 42 -18.35 3.41 8.86
N LEU A 43 -18.88 3.09 10.02
CA LEU A 43 -18.11 2.92 11.24
C LEU A 43 -16.75 2.20 11.00
N PRO A 44 -15.68 2.53 11.74
CA PRO A 44 -14.36 1.91 11.59
C PRO A 44 -14.47 0.38 11.41
N GLY A 45 -13.91 -0.15 10.33
CA GLY A 45 -13.93 -1.59 10.01
C GLY A 45 -14.98 -2.07 9.01
N ARG A 46 -15.68 -1.18 8.29
CA ARG A 46 -16.44 -1.57 7.09
C ARG A 46 -15.77 -1.09 5.81
N ASP A 47 -15.61 -1.99 4.85
CA ASP A 47 -15.08 -1.68 3.54
C ASP A 47 -16.17 -1.15 2.59
N PHE A 48 -15.77 -0.36 1.60
CA PHE A 48 -16.62 0.03 0.47
C PHE A 48 -16.43 -0.85 -0.75
N GLU A 49 -17.43 -0.94 -1.60
CA GLU A 49 -17.25 -1.48 -2.93
C GLU A 49 -16.50 -0.50 -3.83
N HIS A 50 -15.53 -0.97 -4.62
CA HIS A 50 -14.83 -0.11 -5.58
C HIS A 50 -15.76 0.50 -6.63
N SER A 51 -16.94 -0.09 -6.84
CA SER A 51 -17.94 0.33 -7.83
C SER A 51 -18.48 1.74 -7.55
N LYS A 52 -18.29 2.22 -6.33
CA LYS A 52 -18.68 3.56 -5.88
C LYS A 52 -17.60 4.62 -6.11
N LEU A 53 -16.40 4.22 -6.53
CA LEU A 53 -15.35 5.17 -6.93
C LEU A 53 -15.72 5.83 -8.26
N THR A 54 -15.25 7.06 -8.47
CA THR A 54 -15.26 7.66 -9.81
C THR A 54 -14.35 6.89 -10.76
N ASP A 55 -14.58 6.99 -12.08
CA ASP A 55 -13.78 6.26 -13.08
C ASP A 55 -12.27 6.49 -12.93
N SER A 56 -11.85 7.74 -12.67
CA SER A 56 -10.44 8.09 -12.43
C SER A 56 -9.87 7.40 -11.19
N LEU A 57 -10.65 7.30 -10.12
CA LEU A 57 -10.23 6.65 -8.88
C LEU A 57 -10.24 5.12 -9.01
N LEU A 58 -11.12 4.57 -9.85
CA LEU A 58 -11.14 3.15 -10.16
C LEU A 58 -9.85 2.73 -10.90
N ILE A 59 -9.38 3.54 -11.86
CA ILE A 59 -8.09 3.30 -12.54
C ILE A 59 -6.94 3.33 -11.54
N LEU A 60 -6.91 4.32 -10.64
CA LEU A 60 -5.90 4.39 -9.57
C LEU A 60 -5.97 3.19 -8.62
N ASN A 61 -7.17 2.69 -8.30
CA ASN A 61 -7.34 1.47 -7.51
C ASN A 61 -6.77 0.24 -8.20
N VAL A 62 -7.03 0.10 -9.50
CA VAL A 62 -6.44 -0.98 -10.31
C VAL A 62 -4.92 -0.86 -10.32
N PHE A 63 -4.36 0.34 -10.53
CA PHE A 63 -2.91 0.58 -10.48
C PHE A 63 -2.31 0.18 -9.12
N ALA A 64 -2.89 0.68 -8.03
CA ALA A 64 -2.43 0.38 -6.67
C ALA A 64 -2.48 -1.13 -6.37
N SER A 65 -3.52 -1.84 -6.83
CA SER A 65 -3.67 -3.29 -6.63
C SER A 65 -2.67 -4.13 -7.41
N HIS A 66 -2.03 -3.61 -8.45
CA HIS A 66 -1.00 -4.37 -9.17
C HIS A 66 0.41 -4.02 -8.71
N ASN A 67 0.64 -2.75 -8.33
CA ASN A 67 1.99 -2.23 -8.19
C ASN A 67 2.39 -1.91 -6.75
N ILE A 68 1.45 -1.64 -5.85
CA ILE A 68 1.75 -1.10 -4.52
C ILE A 68 1.23 -2.04 -3.41
N ASP A 69 0.00 -2.53 -3.53
CA ASP A 69 -0.61 -3.45 -2.56
C ASP A 69 -1.36 -4.57 -3.29
N PRO A 70 -0.65 -5.63 -3.72
CA PRO A 70 -1.26 -6.74 -4.44
C PRO A 70 -1.94 -7.78 -3.54
N THR A 71 -2.03 -7.54 -2.23
CA THR A 71 -2.61 -8.50 -1.26
C THR A 71 -4.12 -8.52 -1.20
N ARG A 72 -4.76 -7.44 -1.65
CA ARG A 72 -6.17 -7.17 -1.33
C ARG A 72 -7.08 -7.47 -2.52
N HIS A 73 -8.22 -8.09 -2.23
CA HIS A 73 -9.30 -8.26 -3.19
C HIS A 73 -9.72 -6.89 -3.73
N ARG A 74 -9.71 -6.76 -5.06
CA ARG A 74 -9.93 -5.48 -5.76
C ARG A 74 -11.33 -4.92 -5.56
N THR A 75 -12.27 -5.77 -5.15
CA THR A 75 -13.70 -5.48 -5.02
C THR A 75 -14.02 -4.58 -3.84
N THR A 76 -13.16 -4.55 -2.81
CA THR A 76 -13.39 -3.73 -1.62
C THR A 76 -12.26 -2.74 -1.34
N ILE A 77 -12.63 -1.57 -0.83
CA ILE A 77 -11.75 -0.47 -0.44
C ILE A 77 -11.88 -0.30 1.08
N ASN A 78 -10.82 -0.68 1.79
CA ASN A 78 -10.70 -0.47 3.22
C ASN A 78 -9.90 0.81 3.54
N ASP A 79 -9.79 1.15 4.82
CA ASP A 79 -9.12 2.38 5.29
C ASP A 79 -7.74 2.60 4.66
N ALA A 80 -6.89 1.57 4.68
CA ALA A 80 -5.52 1.70 4.17
C ALA A 80 -5.48 1.88 2.64
N ARG A 81 -6.42 1.26 1.91
CA ARG A 81 -6.54 1.46 0.46
C ARG A 81 -7.08 2.84 0.14
N ALA A 82 -8.08 3.33 0.86
CA ALA A 82 -8.63 4.66 0.68
C ALA A 82 -7.58 5.76 0.91
N ARG A 83 -6.78 5.65 1.98
CA ARG A 83 -5.68 6.59 2.26
C ARG A 83 -4.63 6.62 1.16
N LEU A 84 -4.28 5.45 0.63
CA LEU A 84 -3.36 5.34 -0.51
C LEU A 84 -3.93 6.05 -1.74
N LEU A 85 -5.20 5.79 -2.09
CA LEU A 85 -5.85 6.41 -3.25
C LEU A 85 -5.97 7.92 -3.10
N TYR A 86 -6.28 8.41 -1.91
CA TYR A 86 -6.32 9.85 -1.62
C TYR A 86 -4.96 10.51 -1.87
N HIS A 87 -3.85 9.93 -1.41
CA HIS A 87 -2.51 10.49 -1.67
C HIS A 87 -2.12 10.44 -3.14
N LEU A 88 -2.36 9.31 -3.82
CA LEU A 88 -2.09 9.18 -5.25
C LEU A 88 -2.85 10.21 -6.06
N ALA A 89 -4.14 10.41 -5.76
CA ALA A 89 -4.99 11.36 -6.47
C ALA A 89 -4.58 12.82 -6.24
N HIS A 90 -3.98 13.14 -5.10
CA HIS A 90 -3.44 14.48 -4.80
C HIS A 90 -1.99 14.67 -5.26
N GLY A 91 -1.38 13.66 -5.88
CA GLY A 91 0.03 13.72 -6.30
C GLY A 91 1.01 13.91 -5.14
N ARG A 92 0.62 13.51 -3.92
CA ARG A 92 1.44 13.66 -2.73
C ARG A 92 2.49 12.55 -2.69
N LYS A 93 3.75 12.92 -2.48
CA LYS A 93 4.82 11.96 -2.20
C LYS A 93 4.51 11.29 -0.85
N MET A 94 4.59 9.96 -0.82
CA MET A 94 4.32 9.16 0.37
C MET A 94 5.56 8.37 0.77
N ASP A 95 5.62 7.96 2.02
CA ASP A 95 6.63 7.01 2.51
C ASP A 95 6.33 5.61 1.97
N LEU A 96 6.64 5.39 0.69
CA LEU A 96 6.38 4.14 -0.01
C LEU A 96 7.15 2.98 0.65
N GLU A 97 8.34 3.30 1.13
CA GLU A 97 9.20 2.47 1.95
C GLU A 97 8.47 1.91 3.18
N ASN A 98 8.02 2.79 4.08
CA ASN A 98 7.35 2.37 5.30
C ASN A 98 6.02 1.65 4.99
N TYR A 99 5.33 2.09 3.94
CA TYR A 99 4.10 1.44 3.48
C TYR A 99 4.33 -0.02 3.06
N ILE A 100 5.29 -0.28 2.15
CA ILE A 100 5.61 -1.62 1.67
C ILE A 100 6.17 -2.49 2.79
N TYR A 101 7.05 -1.96 3.64
CA TYR A 101 7.57 -2.69 4.79
C TYR A 101 6.46 -3.13 5.76
N THR A 102 5.49 -2.24 6.01
CA THR A 102 4.32 -2.55 6.85
C THR A 102 3.46 -3.64 6.21
N LEU A 103 3.23 -3.57 4.90
CA LEU A 103 2.49 -4.62 4.18
C LEU A 103 3.17 -5.99 4.28
N ILE A 104 4.48 -6.06 4.00
CA ILE A 104 5.26 -7.30 4.10
C ILE A 104 5.24 -7.84 5.53
N SER A 105 5.41 -6.97 6.52
CA SER A 105 5.39 -7.35 7.94
C SER A 105 4.03 -7.91 8.34
N MET A 106 2.93 -7.23 8.00
CA MET A 106 1.58 -7.71 8.30
C MET A 106 1.31 -9.08 7.70
N LEU A 107 1.70 -9.32 6.44
CA LEU A 107 1.56 -10.63 5.80
C LEU A 107 2.42 -11.70 6.46
N GLY A 108 3.66 -11.38 6.83
CA GLY A 108 4.56 -12.31 7.50
C GLY A 108 4.02 -12.78 8.86
N PHE A 109 3.22 -11.96 9.53
CA PHE A 109 2.54 -12.32 10.78
C PHE A 109 1.18 -13.00 10.59
N GLN A 110 0.61 -13.00 9.38
CA GLN A 110 -0.62 -13.74 9.10
C GLN A 110 -0.29 -15.23 8.92
N THR A 111 -0.73 -16.04 9.89
CA THR A 111 -0.48 -17.49 9.93
C THR A 111 -1.37 -18.29 8.98
N ASP A 112 -2.36 -17.66 8.34
CA ASP A 112 -3.23 -18.31 7.36
C ASP A 112 -2.51 -18.41 6.00
N LYS A 113 -2.20 -19.63 5.57
CA LYS A 113 -1.27 -19.98 4.48
C LYS A 113 -1.77 -19.60 3.07
N ARG A 114 -2.80 -18.78 2.95
CA ARG A 114 -3.48 -18.47 1.67
C ARG A 114 -2.96 -17.19 1.00
N HIS A 115 -2.05 -16.46 1.63
CA HIS A 115 -1.52 -15.23 1.07
C HIS A 115 -0.24 -15.47 0.29
N THR A 116 -0.25 -15.10 -1.00
CA THR A 116 0.95 -15.09 -1.84
C THR A 116 1.90 -13.98 -1.36
N ALA A 117 3.20 -14.27 -1.33
CA ALA A 117 4.22 -13.28 -1.03
C ALA A 117 4.13 -12.12 -2.04
N ILE A 118 3.96 -10.90 -1.52
CA ILE A 118 3.98 -9.69 -2.36
C ILE A 118 5.43 -9.25 -2.57
N PHE A 119 5.75 -8.87 -3.80
CA PHE A 119 7.11 -8.45 -4.19
C PHE A 119 8.18 -9.51 -3.88
N PRO A 120 8.08 -10.75 -4.42
CA PRO A 120 9.02 -11.83 -4.12
C PRO A 120 10.47 -11.46 -4.42
N ALA A 121 10.73 -10.68 -5.47
CA ALA A 121 12.08 -10.18 -5.77
C ALA A 121 12.61 -9.22 -4.68
N LEU A 122 11.76 -8.32 -4.18
CA LEU A 122 12.11 -7.40 -3.09
C LEU A 122 12.37 -8.15 -1.78
N ILE A 123 11.51 -9.12 -1.45
CA ILE A 123 11.68 -9.98 -0.27
C ILE A 123 12.99 -10.79 -0.39
N SER A 124 13.26 -11.39 -1.56
CA SER A 124 14.51 -12.12 -1.81
C SER A 124 15.73 -11.21 -1.61
N GLY A 125 15.70 -10.01 -2.19
CA GLY A 125 16.76 -9.02 -2.00
C GLY A 125 16.99 -8.65 -0.53
N ILE A 126 15.92 -8.47 0.26
CA ILE A 126 16.00 -8.21 1.71
C ILE A 126 16.62 -9.41 2.45
N CYS A 127 16.19 -10.63 2.14
CA CYS A 127 16.70 -11.86 2.74
C CYS A 127 18.19 -12.04 2.45
N GLU A 128 18.62 -11.86 1.21
CA GLU A 128 20.03 -11.96 0.79
C GLU A 128 20.91 -10.93 1.50
N GLU A 129 20.46 -9.67 1.60
CA GLU A 129 21.11 -8.60 2.37
C GLU A 129 21.31 -8.96 3.85
N ARG A 130 20.37 -9.73 4.43
CA ARG A 130 20.41 -10.20 5.82
C ARG A 130 21.21 -11.50 6.00
N GLY A 131 21.84 -12.00 4.94
CA GLY A 131 22.64 -13.22 4.95
C GLY A 131 21.84 -14.51 4.73
N PHE A 132 20.53 -14.42 4.48
CA PHE A 132 19.69 -15.55 4.07
C PHE A 132 19.81 -15.74 2.56
N ARG A 133 20.89 -16.37 2.12
CA ARG A 133 21.07 -16.72 0.70
C ARG A 133 20.20 -17.92 0.37
N SER A 134 19.35 -17.78 -0.65
CA SER A 134 18.77 -18.97 -1.30
C SER A 134 19.93 -19.75 -1.94
N HIS A 135 19.98 -21.06 -1.73
CA HIS A 135 21.00 -21.88 -2.40
C HIS A 135 20.80 -21.73 -3.91
N GLN A 136 21.78 -21.14 -4.58
CA GLN A 136 21.87 -21.20 -6.04
C GLN A 136 21.91 -22.69 -6.44
N GLN A 137 20.90 -23.14 -7.17
CA GLN A 137 21.09 -24.32 -8.01
C GLN A 137 22.14 -23.94 -9.05
N SER A 138 23.32 -24.55 -8.92
CA SER A 138 24.39 -24.54 -9.93
C SER A 138 23.82 -24.95 -11.30
N PRO A 139 24.40 -24.44 -12.40
CA PRO A 139 23.82 -24.46 -13.75
C PRO A 139 23.46 -25.85 -14.29
#